data_AF-A0AB39WE94-F1
#
_entry.id   AF-A0AB39WE94-F1
#
_cell.length_a   1.000
_cell.length_b   1.000
_cell.length_c   1.000
_cell.angle_alpha   90.00
_cell.angle_beta   90.00
_cell.angle_gamma   90.00
#
_symmetry.space_group_name_H-M   'P 1'
#
loop_
_entity.id
_entity.type
_entity.pdbx_description
1 polymer ?
#
loop_
_entity_poly.entity_id
_entity_poly.type
_entity_poly.pdbx_seq_one_letter_code
_entity_poly.pdbx_strand_id
1 'polypeptide(L)'
;MEQFDNEVLSLLEELKQKHDIRFETHDENYCGVSQQNNTATVFYNPKQFNNASIAHELLHVWLSKFEYHVGSHIYLMCLSDSKLSKIMTKFLCDYIENLFDHNKMYPKYKEMGYSDEDFIVNGLEQKCSISDIKQLSLSLLNVYNANSINRFIGYLLSIYADHVFHDYLEHLSLLKNKNAELFKIVTVFWNRWLIFDVTVIDPIFNSSYEISNSFLDEMETWVANKKIK
;
A
#
# COMPACT_ATOMS: atom_id res chain seq x y z
N MET A 1 0.98 29.81 15.27
CA MET A 1 1.24 28.60 16.08
C MET A 1 0.29 27.57 15.52
N GLU A 2 0.81 26.53 14.89
CA GLU A 2 -0.04 25.42 14.42
C GLU A 2 -0.71 24.79 15.63
N GLN A 3 -2.03 24.61 15.55
CA GLN A 3 -2.80 24.07 16.66
C GLN A 3 -3.28 22.68 16.28
N PHE A 4 -2.69 21.67 16.92
CA PHE A 4 -3.17 20.31 16.86
C PHE A 4 -4.55 20.20 17.50
N ASP A 5 -5.44 19.43 16.88
CA ASP A 5 -6.72 19.08 17.51
C ASP A 5 -6.52 18.02 18.61
N ASN A 6 -7.60 17.72 19.34
CA ASN A 6 -7.54 16.79 20.46
C ASN A 6 -7.21 15.35 20.02
N GLU A 7 -7.58 14.95 18.80
CA GLU A 7 -7.37 13.60 18.30
C GLU A 7 -5.90 13.38 17.92
N VAL A 8 -5.28 14.36 17.25
CA VAL A 8 -3.83 14.38 17.00
C VAL A 8 -3.06 14.40 18.31
N LEU A 9 -3.47 15.23 19.27
CA LEU A 9 -2.82 15.28 20.59
C LEU A 9 -2.91 13.92 21.32
N SER A 10 -4.08 13.29 21.30
CA SER A 10 -4.30 11.97 21.91
C SER A 10 -3.42 10.90 21.26
N LEU A 11 -3.37 10.85 19.93
CA LEU A 11 -2.51 9.91 19.19
C LEU A 11 -1.03 10.17 19.46
N LEU A 12 -0.60 11.43 19.54
CA LEU A 12 0.78 11.77 19.89
C LEU A 12 1.16 11.29 21.29
N GLU A 13 0.27 11.43 22.28
CA GLU A 13 0.54 10.93 23.63
C GLU A 13 0.59 9.40 23.69
N GLU A 14 -0.16 8.68 22.85
CA GLU A 14 0.01 7.22 22.67
C GLU A 14 1.41 6.91 22.09
N LEU A 15 1.78 7.57 20.99
CA LEU A 15 2.99 7.27 20.22
C LEU A 15 4.29 7.61 20.96
N LYS A 16 4.31 8.72 21.70
CA LYS A 16 5.48 9.18 22.48
C LYS A 16 5.90 8.21 23.58
N GLN A 17 5.05 7.25 23.95
CA GLN A 17 5.41 6.20 24.90
C GLN A 17 6.46 5.24 24.34
N LYS A 18 6.58 5.14 23.00
CA LYS A 18 7.49 4.22 22.32
C LYS A 18 8.43 4.90 21.32
N HIS A 19 8.04 6.06 20.79
CA HIS A 19 8.77 6.74 19.72
C HIS A 19 9.17 8.16 20.11
N ASP A 20 10.33 8.60 19.63
CA ASP A 20 10.73 10.00 19.57
C ASP A 20 10.07 10.63 18.33
N ILE A 21 8.96 11.34 18.53
CA ILE A 21 8.20 11.99 17.44
C ILE A 21 8.74 13.40 17.19
N ARG A 22 9.19 13.63 15.96
CA ARG A 22 9.70 14.92 15.48
C ARG A 22 8.85 15.46 14.36
N PHE A 23 8.89 16.77 14.20
CA PHE A 23 8.17 17.50 13.17
C PHE A 23 9.18 18.39 12.43
N GLU A 24 9.23 18.24 11.10
CA GLU A 24 10.09 19.04 10.23
C GLU A 24 9.28 19.65 9.09
N THR A 25 9.55 20.91 8.78
CA THR A 25 8.85 21.61 7.70
C THR A 25 9.54 21.41 6.36
N HIS A 26 8.77 21.30 5.28
CA HIS A 26 9.26 21.34 3.90
C HIS A 26 8.28 22.08 2.99
N ASP A 27 8.68 22.33 1.74
CA ASP A 27 7.89 23.13 0.77
C ASP A 27 7.08 22.28 -0.23
N GLU A 28 6.99 20.96 -0.06
CA GLU A 28 6.20 20.09 -0.95
C GLU A 28 4.70 20.15 -0.62
N ASN A 29 3.85 19.69 -1.53
CA ASN A 29 2.39 19.72 -1.38
C ASN A 29 1.80 18.46 -0.73
N TYR A 30 2.59 17.73 0.05
CA TYR A 30 2.18 16.52 0.75
C TYR A 30 2.77 16.49 2.16
N CYS A 31 2.13 15.76 3.07
CA CYS A 31 2.76 15.35 4.32
C CYS A 31 3.39 13.97 4.13
N GLY A 32 4.44 13.67 4.88
CA GLY A 32 5.09 12.37 4.81
C GLY A 32 5.71 11.99 6.15
N VAL A 33 6.02 10.72 6.32
CA VAL A 33 6.73 10.23 7.50
C VAL A 33 7.98 9.46 7.12
N SER A 34 9.04 9.66 7.89
CA SER A 34 10.20 8.77 7.89
C SER A 34 10.38 8.17 9.28
N GLN A 35 10.54 6.86 9.34
CA GLN A 35 10.80 6.14 10.56
C GLN A 35 12.17 5.46 10.49
N GLN A 36 12.99 5.68 11.51
CA GLN A 36 14.26 4.99 11.67
C GLN A 36 14.47 4.66 13.15
N ASN A 37 14.57 3.36 13.44
CA ASN A 37 14.59 2.85 14.82
C ASN A 37 13.37 3.37 15.59
N ASN A 38 13.59 4.00 16.75
CA ASN A 38 12.51 4.56 17.57
C ASN A 38 12.20 6.03 17.24
N THR A 39 12.82 6.63 16.24
CA THR A 39 12.54 8.02 15.84
C THR A 39 11.63 8.04 14.63
N ALA A 40 10.53 8.79 14.72
CA ALA A 40 9.65 9.08 13.60
C ALA A 40 9.64 10.60 13.35
N THR A 41 9.91 10.99 12.12
CA THR A 41 9.89 12.40 11.69
C THR A 41 8.74 12.61 10.73
N VAL A 42 7.77 13.43 11.14
CA VAL A 42 6.64 13.87 10.32
C VAL A 42 7.07 15.14 9.58
N PHE A 43 7.05 15.06 8.26
CA PHE A 43 7.31 16.17 7.36
C PHE A 43 5.98 16.78 6.92
N TYR A 44 5.87 18.10 7.01
CA TYR A 44 4.68 18.83 6.57
C TYR A 44 5.00 20.21 5.98
N ASN A 45 4.08 20.72 5.18
CA ASN A 45 4.16 22.08 4.66
C ASN A 45 3.34 23.04 5.52
N PRO A 46 3.95 24.03 6.20
CA PRO A 46 3.22 24.95 7.07
C PRO A 46 2.18 25.81 6.32
N LYS A 47 2.32 25.97 4.99
CA LYS A 47 1.34 26.68 4.15
C LYS A 47 0.09 25.86 3.84
N GLN A 48 0.15 24.55 4.02
CA GLN A 48 -0.92 23.58 3.72
C GLN A 48 -1.25 22.71 4.94
N PHE A 49 -0.88 23.17 6.14
CA PHE A 49 -1.07 22.43 7.37
C PHE A 49 -2.55 22.04 7.55
N ASN A 50 -2.78 20.76 7.81
CA ASN A 50 -4.08 20.21 8.17
C ASN A 50 -3.89 19.07 9.18
N ASN A 51 -4.71 19.06 10.23
CA ASN A 51 -4.68 18.01 11.24
C ASN A 51 -4.93 16.62 10.65
N ALA A 52 -5.80 16.50 9.64
CA ALA A 52 -6.09 15.21 9.01
C ALA A 52 -4.85 14.61 8.34
N SER A 53 -4.06 15.44 7.63
CA SER A 53 -2.81 14.99 7.00
C SER A 53 -1.74 14.64 8.03
N ILE A 54 -1.65 15.38 9.14
CA ILE A 54 -0.75 15.02 10.24
C ILE A 54 -1.19 13.70 10.90
N ALA A 55 -2.49 13.52 11.15
CA ALA A 55 -3.03 12.28 11.68
C ALA A 55 -2.74 11.09 10.77
N HIS A 56 -2.87 11.25 9.45
CA HIS A 56 -2.49 10.23 8.46
C HIS A 56 -1.05 9.74 8.66
N GLU A 57 -0.09 10.67 8.72
CA GLU A 57 1.33 10.33 8.91
C GLU A 57 1.59 9.69 10.29
N LEU A 58 0.93 10.16 11.34
CA LEU A 58 1.03 9.55 12.67
C LEU A 58 0.39 8.16 12.72
N LEU A 59 -0.62 7.88 11.91
CA LEU A 59 -1.22 6.56 11.83
C LEU A 59 -0.30 5.52 11.16
N HIS A 60 0.53 5.93 10.19
CA HIS A 60 1.63 5.09 9.71
C HIS A 60 2.61 4.75 10.84
N VAL A 61 2.97 5.72 11.69
CA VAL A 61 3.79 5.45 12.89
C VAL A 61 3.07 4.48 13.84
N TRP A 62 1.77 4.67 14.05
CA TRP A 62 0.96 3.79 14.90
C TRP A 62 0.94 2.34 14.40
N LEU A 63 0.90 2.11 13.08
CA LEU A 63 0.95 0.76 12.50
C LEU A 63 2.28 0.06 12.75
N SER A 64 3.39 0.81 12.85
CA SER A 64 4.73 0.23 13.04
C SER A 64 4.85 -0.63 14.31
N LYS A 65 3.98 -0.42 15.32
CA LYS A 65 3.95 -1.23 16.55
C LYS A 65 3.53 -2.69 16.34
N PHE A 66 2.95 -2.99 15.18
CA PHE A 66 2.51 -4.33 14.81
C PHE A 66 3.57 -5.11 14.03
N GLU A 67 4.70 -4.51 13.64
CA GLU A 67 5.88 -5.22 13.10
C GLU A 67 5.60 -6.17 11.90
N TYR A 68 4.60 -5.85 11.05
CA TYR A 68 4.43 -6.53 9.77
C TYR A 68 5.18 -5.78 8.67
N HIS A 69 5.72 -6.53 7.69
CA HIS A 69 6.58 -5.96 6.64
C HIS A 69 6.35 -6.66 5.29
N VAL A 70 5.12 -6.59 4.77
CA VAL A 70 4.70 -7.36 3.58
C VAL A 70 5.49 -6.95 2.34
N GLY A 71 5.58 -5.65 2.03
CA GLY A 71 6.27 -5.16 0.83
C GLY A 71 7.77 -5.44 0.90
N SER A 72 8.38 -5.10 2.04
CA SER A 72 9.80 -5.36 2.28
C SER A 72 10.15 -6.84 2.17
N HIS A 73 9.33 -7.73 2.75
CA HIS A 73 9.52 -9.19 2.64
C HIS A 73 9.44 -9.67 1.19
N ILE A 74 8.39 -9.27 0.45
CA ILE A 74 8.22 -9.61 -0.97
C ILE A 74 9.44 -9.19 -1.79
N TYR A 75 9.90 -7.95 -1.60
CA TYR A 75 11.06 -7.41 -2.32
C TYR A 75 12.33 -8.23 -2.06
N LEU A 76 12.63 -8.52 -0.79
CA LEU A 76 13.83 -9.28 -0.40
C LEU A 76 13.79 -10.71 -0.93
N MET A 77 12.63 -11.37 -0.88
CA MET A 77 12.45 -12.72 -1.40
C MET A 77 12.59 -12.79 -2.92
N CYS A 78 12.18 -11.75 -3.64
CA CYS A 78 12.28 -11.71 -5.10
C CYS A 78 13.66 -11.30 -5.61
N LEU A 79 14.54 -10.76 -4.76
CA LEU A 79 15.76 -10.06 -5.19
C LEU A 79 16.71 -10.94 -6.02
N SER A 80 16.79 -12.23 -5.69
CA SER A 80 17.64 -13.20 -6.39
C SER A 80 16.95 -13.91 -7.56
N ASP A 81 15.62 -13.80 -7.69
CA ASP A 81 14.87 -14.44 -8.77
C ASP A 81 14.95 -13.59 -10.05
N SER A 82 15.47 -14.18 -11.13
CA SER A 82 15.70 -13.48 -12.41
C SER A 82 14.45 -12.96 -13.14
N LYS A 83 13.26 -13.44 -12.77
CA LYS A 83 11.97 -13.06 -13.36
C LYS A 83 11.18 -12.16 -12.42
N LEU A 84 11.01 -12.58 -11.17
CA LEU A 84 10.23 -11.86 -10.17
C LEU A 84 10.90 -10.56 -9.75
N SER A 85 12.24 -10.48 -9.64
CA SER A 85 12.94 -9.21 -9.34
C SER A 85 12.63 -8.08 -10.35
N LYS A 86 12.29 -8.44 -11.59
CA LYS A 86 11.90 -7.46 -12.62
C LYS A 86 10.47 -6.97 -12.45
N ILE A 87 9.59 -7.82 -11.93
CA ILE A 87 8.17 -7.51 -11.73
C ILE A 87 7.99 -6.81 -10.39
N MET A 88 8.54 -7.38 -9.32
CA MET A 88 8.43 -6.93 -7.93
C MET A 88 9.55 -5.93 -7.62
N THR A 89 9.49 -4.77 -8.30
CA THR A 89 10.42 -3.67 -8.05
C THR A 89 10.23 -3.10 -6.64
N LYS A 90 11.27 -2.48 -6.08
CA LYS A 90 11.16 -1.81 -4.77
C LYS A 90 9.97 -0.85 -4.71
N PHE A 91 9.77 -0.07 -5.77
CA PHE A 91 8.64 0.84 -5.89
C PHE A 91 7.28 0.13 -5.75
N LEU A 92 7.06 -0.97 -6.47
CA LEU A 92 5.79 -1.71 -6.36
C LEU A 92 5.62 -2.33 -4.98
N CYS A 93 6.68 -2.89 -4.40
CA CYS A 93 6.64 -3.46 -3.06
C CYS A 93 6.31 -2.42 -1.98
N ASP A 94 6.96 -1.25 -2.02
CA ASP A 94 6.65 -0.12 -1.13
C ASP A 94 5.22 0.37 -1.35
N TYR A 95 4.76 0.42 -2.61
CA TYR A 95 3.38 0.80 -2.94
C TYR A 95 2.36 -0.20 -2.39
N ILE A 96 2.61 -1.51 -2.50
CA ILE A 96 1.77 -2.55 -1.90
C ILE A 96 1.66 -2.37 -0.39
N GLU A 97 2.79 -2.15 0.29
CA GLU A 97 2.83 -1.94 1.74
C GLU A 97 2.02 -0.70 2.13
N ASN A 98 2.18 0.41 1.40
CA ASN A 98 1.41 1.62 1.64
C ASN A 98 -0.12 1.42 1.45
N LEU A 99 -0.54 0.70 0.40
CA LEU A 99 -1.97 0.37 0.20
C LEU A 99 -2.51 -0.52 1.33
N PHE A 100 -1.67 -1.42 1.86
CA PHE A 100 -2.01 -2.32 2.94
C PHE A 100 -2.15 -1.57 4.27
N ASP A 101 -1.24 -0.65 4.55
CA ASP A 101 -1.27 0.26 5.70
C ASP A 101 -2.53 1.12 5.66
N HIS A 102 -2.82 1.74 4.52
CA HIS A 102 -4.02 2.56 4.34
C HIS A 102 -5.28 1.78 4.70
N ASN A 103 -5.41 0.53 4.27
CA ASN A 103 -6.56 -0.30 4.64
C ASN A 103 -6.68 -0.53 6.15
N LYS A 104 -5.55 -0.69 6.87
CA LYS A 104 -5.56 -0.99 8.30
C LYS A 104 -5.70 0.24 9.19
N MET A 105 -5.18 1.38 8.76
CA MET A 105 -5.33 2.62 9.52
C MET A 105 -6.64 3.37 9.24
N TYR A 106 -7.29 3.11 8.10
CA TYR A 106 -8.52 3.81 7.72
C TYR A 106 -9.62 3.77 8.79
N PRO A 107 -9.95 2.63 9.44
CA PRO A 107 -10.94 2.61 10.51
C PRO A 107 -10.61 3.56 11.67
N LYS A 108 -9.36 3.59 12.12
CA LYS A 108 -8.92 4.49 13.20
C LYS A 108 -8.94 5.96 12.75
N TYR A 109 -8.57 6.24 11.51
CA TYR A 109 -8.70 7.56 10.91
C TYR A 109 -10.16 8.06 10.91
N LYS A 110 -11.12 7.17 10.61
CA LYS A 110 -12.56 7.47 10.69
C LYS A 110 -13.05 7.66 12.11
N GLU A 111 -12.56 6.88 13.07
CA GLU A 111 -12.86 7.05 14.50
C GLU A 111 -12.41 8.42 15.03
N MET A 112 -11.30 8.96 14.52
CA MET A 112 -10.82 10.32 14.81
C MET A 112 -11.70 11.43 14.18
N GLY A 113 -12.72 11.06 13.39
CA GLY A 113 -13.70 12.01 12.85
C GLY A 113 -13.29 12.71 11.55
N TYR A 114 -12.23 12.28 10.88
CA TYR A 114 -11.80 12.86 9.60
C TYR A 114 -12.59 12.33 8.39
N SER A 115 -12.58 13.10 7.30
CA SER A 115 -13.35 12.82 6.07
C SER A 115 -12.64 11.81 5.15
N ASP A 116 -13.40 11.08 4.34
CA ASP A 116 -12.84 10.07 3.42
C ASP A 116 -11.98 10.77 2.34
N GLU A 117 -12.41 11.95 1.93
CA GLU A 117 -11.79 12.79 0.93
C GLU A 117 -10.40 13.28 1.32
N ASP A 118 -10.19 13.53 2.62
CA ASP A 118 -8.91 14.00 3.16
C ASP A 118 -7.93 12.84 3.46
N PHE A 119 -8.37 11.58 3.37
CA PHE A 119 -7.57 10.43 3.79
C PHE A 119 -6.33 10.23 2.91
N ILE A 120 -6.41 10.49 1.61
CA ILE A 120 -5.28 10.38 0.68
C ILE A 120 -5.27 11.64 -0.17
N VAL A 121 -4.08 12.15 -0.50
CA VAL A 121 -3.93 13.22 -1.50
C VAL A 121 -4.63 12.82 -2.80
N ASN A 122 -5.52 13.68 -3.31
CA ASN A 122 -6.38 13.37 -4.45
C ASN A 122 -7.28 12.15 -4.21
N GLY A 123 -7.79 11.96 -2.99
CA GLY A 123 -8.69 10.85 -2.63
C GLY A 123 -9.91 10.71 -3.54
N LEU A 124 -10.42 11.84 -4.05
CA LEU A 124 -11.53 11.94 -5.00
C LEU A 124 -11.19 11.56 -6.45
N GLU A 125 -9.93 11.33 -6.78
CA GLU A 125 -9.52 10.87 -8.10
C GLU A 125 -9.55 9.34 -8.18
N GLN A 126 -9.92 8.84 -9.37
CA GLN A 126 -9.82 7.43 -9.70
C GLN A 126 -8.36 6.97 -9.60
N LYS A 127 -8.13 5.77 -9.06
CA LYS A 127 -6.77 5.26 -8.81
C LYS A 127 -6.01 4.84 -10.06
N CYS A 128 -6.74 4.64 -11.16
CA CYS A 128 -6.16 4.43 -12.49
C CYS A 128 -7.19 4.77 -13.56
N SER A 129 -6.75 5.12 -14.77
CA SER A 129 -7.67 5.38 -15.88
C SER A 129 -7.95 4.12 -16.72
N ILE A 130 -9.14 4.05 -17.32
CA ILE A 130 -9.48 3.04 -18.32
C ILE A 130 -8.49 3.04 -19.50
N SER A 131 -8.01 4.22 -19.91
CA SER A 131 -7.05 4.36 -21.01
C SER A 131 -5.73 3.66 -20.68
N ASP A 132 -5.24 3.83 -19.45
CA ASP A 132 -4.01 3.18 -18.99
C ASP A 132 -4.16 1.66 -18.99
N ILE A 133 -5.29 1.13 -18.49
CA ILE A 133 -5.56 -0.31 -18.51
C ILE A 133 -5.62 -0.83 -19.94
N LYS A 134 -6.29 -0.11 -20.86
CA LYS A 134 -6.38 -0.51 -22.28
C LYS A 134 -4.98 -0.59 -22.92
N GLN A 135 -4.07 0.30 -22.56
CA GLN A 135 -2.68 0.33 -23.04
C GLN A 135 -1.78 -0.75 -22.43
N LEU A 136 -2.17 -1.42 -21.34
CA LEU A 136 -1.39 -2.53 -20.79
C LEU A 136 -1.26 -3.68 -21.80
N SER A 137 -0.04 -3.94 -22.24
CA SER A 137 0.31 -5.09 -23.07
C SER A 137 1.17 -6.03 -22.25
N LEU A 138 0.53 -7.00 -21.60
CA LEU A 138 1.23 -7.93 -20.70
C LEU A 138 2.21 -8.82 -21.45
N SER A 139 1.92 -9.15 -22.71
CA SER A 139 2.80 -9.94 -23.57
C SER A 139 2.69 -9.59 -25.04
N LEU A 140 3.79 -9.80 -25.76
CA LEU A 140 3.88 -9.77 -27.22
C LEU A 140 4.72 -10.96 -27.68
N LEU A 141 4.18 -11.79 -28.59
CA LEU A 141 4.87 -12.99 -29.10
C LEU A 141 5.42 -13.91 -27.98
N ASN A 142 4.61 -14.16 -26.95
CA ASN A 142 4.95 -14.95 -25.75
C ASN A 142 6.12 -14.42 -24.90
N VAL A 143 6.52 -13.16 -25.12
CA VAL A 143 7.43 -12.43 -24.23
C VAL A 143 6.59 -11.50 -23.36
N TYR A 144 6.69 -11.68 -22.05
CA TYR A 144 5.96 -10.89 -21.07
C TYR A 144 6.77 -9.68 -20.64
N ASN A 145 6.11 -8.54 -20.53
CA ASN A 145 6.73 -7.27 -20.14
C ASN A 145 6.58 -7.07 -18.62
N ALA A 146 7.70 -7.07 -17.89
CA ALA A 146 7.70 -6.99 -16.44
C ALA A 146 7.05 -5.70 -15.92
N ASN A 147 7.32 -4.56 -16.57
CA ASN A 147 6.74 -3.27 -16.21
C ASN A 147 5.20 -3.25 -16.39
N SER A 148 4.69 -3.94 -17.40
CA SER A 148 3.24 -4.05 -17.64
C SER A 148 2.57 -4.93 -16.59
N ILE A 149 3.24 -6.00 -16.16
CA ILE A 149 2.77 -6.84 -15.05
C ILE A 149 2.81 -6.06 -13.73
N ASN A 150 3.88 -5.32 -13.49
CA ASN A 150 4.03 -4.45 -12.32
C ASN A 150 2.88 -3.43 -12.23
N ARG A 151 2.61 -2.69 -13.31
CA ARG A 151 1.49 -1.75 -13.39
C ARG A 151 0.13 -2.44 -13.23
N PHE A 152 -0.04 -3.64 -13.78
CA PHE A 152 -1.26 -4.42 -13.62
C PHE A 152 -1.54 -4.71 -12.13
N ILE A 153 -0.54 -5.18 -11.40
CA ILE A 153 -0.65 -5.48 -9.97
C ILE A 153 -0.98 -4.18 -9.21
N GLY A 154 -0.24 -3.10 -9.49
CA GLY A 154 -0.46 -1.79 -8.87
C GLY A 154 -1.88 -1.27 -9.07
N TYR A 155 -2.39 -1.27 -10.31
CA TYR A 155 -3.76 -0.81 -10.60
C TYR A 155 -4.84 -1.65 -9.92
N LEU A 156 -4.67 -2.97 -9.90
CA LEU A 156 -5.66 -3.83 -9.29
C LEU A 156 -5.74 -3.62 -7.78
N LEU A 157 -4.58 -3.55 -7.11
CA LEU A 157 -4.53 -3.30 -5.67
C LEU A 157 -4.98 -1.88 -5.31
N SER A 158 -4.64 -0.87 -6.12
CA SER A 158 -5.07 0.51 -5.87
C SER A 158 -6.58 0.67 -5.96
N ILE A 159 -7.23 -0.02 -6.92
CA ILE A 159 -8.69 -0.07 -7.02
C ILE A 159 -9.30 -0.69 -5.75
N TYR A 160 -8.72 -1.79 -5.27
CA TYR A 160 -9.24 -2.48 -4.08
C TYR A 160 -9.03 -1.70 -2.78
N ALA A 161 -7.98 -0.89 -2.72
CA ALA A 161 -7.64 -0.05 -1.58
C ALA A 161 -8.29 1.35 -1.64
N ASP A 162 -9.20 1.61 -2.59
CA ASP A 162 -9.89 2.88 -2.65
C ASP A 162 -10.94 2.99 -1.53
N HIS A 163 -10.89 4.08 -0.79
CA HIS A 163 -11.79 4.36 0.33
C HIS A 163 -12.94 5.29 -0.06
N VAL A 164 -12.86 5.89 -1.26
CA VAL A 164 -13.92 6.70 -1.84
C VAL A 164 -14.68 5.88 -2.87
N PHE A 165 -16.01 6.04 -2.91
CA PHE A 165 -16.84 5.34 -3.88
C PHE A 165 -16.55 5.79 -5.31
N HIS A 166 -16.01 4.87 -6.11
CA HIS A 166 -15.89 4.99 -7.55
C HIS A 166 -16.39 3.71 -8.22
N ASP A 167 -17.08 3.84 -9.35
CA ASP A 167 -17.49 2.68 -10.14
C ASP A 167 -16.30 2.12 -10.94
N TYR A 168 -15.69 1.06 -10.41
CA TYR A 168 -14.59 0.35 -11.06
C TYR A 168 -15.03 -0.89 -11.86
N LEU A 169 -16.32 -1.09 -12.15
CA LEU A 169 -16.80 -2.29 -12.87
C LEU A 169 -16.11 -2.50 -14.23
N GLU A 170 -15.98 -1.44 -15.05
CA GLU A 170 -15.25 -1.52 -16.33
C GLU A 170 -13.76 -1.81 -16.11
N HIS A 171 -13.13 -1.14 -15.14
CA HIS A 171 -11.71 -1.31 -14.83
C HIS A 171 -11.39 -2.77 -14.45
N LEU A 172 -12.16 -3.33 -13.52
CA LEU A 172 -12.01 -4.71 -13.06
C LEU A 172 -12.27 -5.72 -14.18
N SER A 173 -13.29 -5.47 -15.02
CA SER A 173 -13.57 -6.29 -16.19
C SER A 173 -12.41 -6.30 -17.19
N LEU A 174 -11.85 -5.12 -17.49
CA LEU A 174 -10.70 -4.99 -18.40
C LEU A 174 -9.45 -5.68 -17.85
N LEU A 175 -9.11 -5.48 -16.57
CA LEU A 175 -7.97 -6.15 -15.94
C LEU A 175 -8.15 -7.68 -15.96
N LYS A 176 -9.34 -8.18 -15.58
CA LYS A 176 -9.63 -9.62 -15.65
C LYS A 176 -9.51 -10.19 -17.06
N ASN A 177 -9.96 -9.46 -18.08
CA ASN A 177 -9.85 -9.86 -19.48
C ASN A 177 -8.40 -9.83 -19.99
N LYS A 178 -7.55 -8.94 -19.48
CA LYS A 178 -6.12 -8.90 -19.83
C LYS A 178 -5.38 -10.15 -19.34
N ASN A 179 -5.65 -10.58 -18.11
CA ASN A 179 -5.12 -11.84 -17.58
C ASN A 179 -5.92 -12.33 -16.36
N ALA A 180 -6.81 -13.30 -16.57
CA ALA A 180 -7.69 -13.79 -15.51
C ALA A 180 -6.96 -14.54 -14.38
N GLU A 181 -5.84 -15.19 -14.70
CA GLU A 181 -5.03 -15.94 -13.74
C GLU A 181 -4.28 -14.99 -12.80
N LEU A 182 -3.55 -14.01 -13.35
CA LEU A 182 -2.87 -12.98 -12.57
C LEU A 182 -3.86 -12.13 -11.77
N PHE A 183 -5.01 -11.79 -12.36
CA PHE A 183 -6.10 -11.13 -11.65
C PHE A 183 -6.49 -11.92 -10.39
N LYS A 184 -6.74 -13.23 -10.54
CA LYS A 184 -7.10 -14.11 -9.42
C LYS A 184 -6.02 -14.13 -8.34
N ILE A 185 -4.74 -14.27 -8.72
CA ILE A 185 -3.61 -14.30 -7.77
C ILE A 185 -3.59 -13.02 -6.91
N VAL A 186 -3.67 -11.85 -7.55
CA VAL A 186 -3.66 -10.55 -6.85
C VAL A 186 -4.91 -10.36 -6.01
N THR A 187 -6.10 -10.76 -6.50
CA THR A 187 -7.35 -10.68 -5.73
C THR A 187 -7.30 -11.57 -4.47
N VAL A 188 -6.76 -12.78 -4.57
CA VAL A 188 -6.61 -13.69 -3.41
C VAL A 188 -5.64 -13.08 -2.38
N PHE A 189 -4.54 -12.49 -2.85
CA PHE A 189 -3.57 -11.81 -1.99
C PHE A 189 -4.23 -10.66 -1.21
N TRP A 190 -4.97 -9.78 -1.89
CA TRP A 190 -5.72 -8.70 -1.24
C TRP A 190 -6.76 -9.22 -0.24
N ASN A 191 -7.57 -10.21 -0.63
CA ASN A 191 -8.62 -10.72 0.24
C ASN A 191 -8.06 -11.37 1.52
N ARG A 192 -6.88 -11.99 1.43
CA ARG A 192 -6.17 -12.49 2.61
C ARG A 192 -5.68 -11.37 3.51
N TRP A 193 -5.20 -10.26 2.93
CA TRP A 193 -4.87 -9.07 3.70
C TRP A 193 -6.07 -8.48 4.44
N LEU A 194 -7.24 -8.40 3.80
CA LEU A 194 -8.45 -7.86 4.43
C LEU A 194 -8.81 -8.57 5.74
N ILE A 195 -8.69 -9.90 5.76
CA ILE A 195 -9.00 -10.72 6.95
C ILE A 195 -7.85 -10.81 7.96
N PHE A 196 -6.64 -10.39 7.59
CA PHE A 196 -5.48 -10.41 8.46
C PHE A 196 -5.64 -9.40 9.61
N ASP A 197 -5.62 -9.89 10.85
CA ASP A 197 -5.67 -9.02 12.02
C ASP A 197 -4.24 -8.63 12.44
N VAL A 198 -3.85 -7.40 12.13
CA VAL A 198 -2.53 -6.84 12.50
C VAL A 198 -2.37 -6.68 14.02
N THR A 199 -3.46 -6.70 14.79
CA THR A 199 -3.41 -6.49 16.24
C THR A 199 -3.10 -7.77 17.03
N VAL A 200 -3.17 -8.94 16.38
CA VAL A 200 -2.97 -10.26 16.98
C VAL A 200 -1.99 -11.09 16.15
N ILE A 201 -0.81 -10.55 15.84
CA ILE A 201 0.18 -11.30 15.05
C ILE A 201 0.72 -12.48 15.84
N ASP A 202 0.67 -13.66 15.22
CA ASP A 202 1.24 -14.89 15.73
C ASP A 202 2.11 -15.53 14.63
N PRO A 203 3.40 -15.82 14.89
CA PRO A 203 4.29 -16.37 13.86
C PRO A 203 3.82 -17.70 13.23
N ILE A 204 2.95 -18.45 13.91
CA ILE A 204 2.47 -19.77 13.49
C ILE A 204 1.07 -19.68 12.86
N PHE A 205 0.16 -18.92 13.46
CA PHE A 205 -1.27 -18.97 13.12
C PHE A 205 -1.82 -17.68 12.49
N ASN A 206 -1.10 -16.57 12.57
CA ASN A 206 -1.55 -15.28 12.02
C ASN A 206 -0.33 -14.43 11.63
N SER A 207 0.31 -14.81 10.52
CA SER A 207 1.56 -14.20 10.06
C SER A 207 1.42 -13.56 8.69
N SER A 208 1.84 -12.29 8.58
CA SER A 208 1.93 -11.58 7.30
C SER A 208 2.90 -12.26 6.32
N TYR A 209 3.84 -13.06 6.83
CA TYR A 209 4.73 -13.88 6.00
C TYR A 209 3.99 -15.00 5.28
N GLU A 210 2.98 -15.63 5.89
CA GLU A 210 2.20 -16.67 5.22
C GLU A 210 1.47 -16.10 3.99
N ILE A 211 0.86 -14.92 4.17
CA ILE A 211 0.15 -14.21 3.10
C ILE A 211 1.11 -13.88 1.95
N SER A 212 2.28 -13.32 2.29
CA SER A 212 3.30 -12.92 1.33
C SER A 212 3.91 -14.12 0.61
N ASN A 213 4.29 -15.16 1.34
CA ASN A 213 4.89 -16.38 0.78
C ASN A 213 3.92 -17.11 -0.15
N SER A 214 2.65 -17.24 0.24
CA SER A 214 1.66 -17.87 -0.63
C SER A 214 1.40 -17.06 -1.89
N PHE A 215 1.45 -15.72 -1.83
CA PHE A 215 1.38 -14.90 -3.04
C PHE A 215 2.61 -15.11 -3.93
N LEU A 216 3.81 -15.20 -3.34
CA LEU A 216 5.05 -15.50 -4.08
C LEU A 216 5.00 -16.88 -4.74
N ASP A 217 4.56 -17.93 -4.05
CA ASP A 217 4.45 -19.29 -4.58
C ASP A 217 3.53 -19.34 -5.83
N GLU A 218 2.40 -18.63 -5.77
CA GLU A 218 1.47 -18.50 -6.89
C GLU A 218 2.10 -17.71 -8.05
N MET A 219 2.82 -16.63 -7.75
CA MET A 219 3.53 -15.83 -8.74
C MET A 219 4.69 -16.61 -9.39
N GLU A 220 5.46 -17.39 -8.65
CA GLU A 220 6.52 -18.28 -9.13
C GLU A 220 5.95 -19.32 -10.09
N THR A 221 4.88 -19.98 -9.68
CA THR A 221 4.14 -20.94 -10.52
C THR A 221 3.66 -20.27 -11.81
N TRP A 222 3.10 -19.07 -11.69
CA TRP A 222 2.63 -18.30 -12.83
C TRP A 222 3.78 -17.95 -13.80
N VAL A 223 4.94 -17.47 -13.32
CA VAL A 223 6.05 -17.08 -14.19
C VAL A 223 6.92 -18.23 -14.68
N ALA A 224 6.80 -19.44 -14.11
CA ALA A 224 7.69 -20.58 -14.35
C ALA A 224 7.99 -20.83 -15.83
N ASN A 225 6.95 -20.87 -16.66
CA ASN A 225 7.06 -21.13 -18.12
C ASN A 225 7.01 -19.87 -18.99
N LYS A 226 7.05 -18.67 -18.38
CA LYS A 226 6.95 -17.39 -19.09
C LYS A 226 8.35 -16.79 -19.29
N LYS A 227 8.58 -16.18 -20.46
CA LYS A 227 9.78 -15.38 -20.73
C LYS A 227 9.53 -13.93 -20.30
N ILE A 228 10.08 -13.54 -19.16
CA ILE A 228 9.93 -12.20 -18.59
C ILE A 228 11.07 -11.29 -19.05
N LYS A 229 10.71 -10.14 -19.64
CA LYS A 229 11.64 -9.08 -20.03
C LYS A 229 11.37 -7.80 -19.25
#